data_AF-A0A3C1KI09-F1
#
_entry.id   AF-A0A3C1KI09-F1
#
_cell.length_a   1.000
_cell.length_b   1.000
_cell.length_c   1.000
_cell.angle_alpha   90.00
_cell.angle_beta   90.00
_cell.angle_gamma   90.00
#
_symmetry.space_group_name_H-M   'P 1'
#
loop_
_entity.id
_entity.type
_entity.pdbx_description
1 polymer ?
#
loop_
_entity_poly.entity_id
_entity_poly.type
_entity_poly.pdbx_seq_one_letter_code
_entity_poly.pdbx_strand_id
1 'polypeptide(L)'
;MTFEILQPHTGPIPADVYLPASPETVTWGRLPSRADAPVLTVPAGTTVTIDTVSHEGILEDQGKDPLGYFTGHGVVAASVLDDAVAIAAALSRDPAADGPHVVTGPVRIEGARR
;
A
#
# COMPACT_ATOMS: atom_id res chain seq x y z
N MET A 1 -8.61 -8.14 24.09
CA MET A 1 -7.33 -7.44 23.85
C MET A 1 -7.59 -6.40 22.78
N THR A 2 -7.32 -5.13 23.04
CA THR A 2 -7.36 -4.07 22.03
C THR A 2 -5.97 -3.96 21.44
N PHE A 3 -5.83 -4.18 20.13
CA PHE A 3 -4.60 -3.90 19.40
C PHE A 3 -4.75 -2.54 18.71
N GLU A 4 -3.64 -1.81 18.59
CA GLU A 4 -3.60 -0.55 17.84
C GLU A 4 -3.77 -0.87 16.35
N ILE A 5 -4.65 -0.12 15.70
CA ILE A 5 -4.82 -0.18 14.25
C ILE A 5 -3.75 0.73 13.65
N LEU A 6 -2.85 0.17 12.87
CA LEU A 6 -1.76 0.88 12.22
C LEU A 6 -2.28 1.62 10.99
N GLN A 7 -2.99 2.73 11.22
CA GLN A 7 -3.25 3.70 10.16
C GLN A 7 -1.93 4.29 9.65
N PRO A 8 -1.89 4.81 8.42
CA PRO A 8 -0.73 5.57 7.95
C PRO A 8 -0.31 6.63 8.98
N HIS A 9 1.00 6.77 9.19
CA HIS A 9 1.60 7.66 10.19
C HIS A 9 1.28 7.35 11.66
N THR A 10 0.69 6.18 11.96
CA THR A 10 0.30 5.76 13.32
C THR A 10 1.05 4.50 13.75
N GLY A 11 1.29 4.36 15.05
CA GLY A 11 2.04 3.26 15.64
C GLY A 11 3.57 3.40 15.46
N PRO A 12 4.33 2.33 15.72
CA PRO A 12 5.79 2.38 15.69
C PRO A 12 6.36 2.57 14.28
N ILE A 13 7.04 3.69 14.06
CA ILE A 13 7.83 3.97 12.84
C ILE A 13 9.31 3.92 13.23
N PRO A 14 9.98 2.76 13.12
CA PRO A 14 11.33 2.57 13.65
C PRO A 14 12.45 3.25 12.86
N ALA A 15 12.20 3.67 11.62
CA ALA A 15 13.18 4.34 10.78
C ALA A 15 12.90 5.85 10.64
N ASP A 16 13.94 6.65 10.43
CA ASP A 16 13.81 8.10 10.17
C ASP A 16 13.17 8.39 8.81
N VAL A 17 13.22 7.42 7.88
CA VAL A 17 12.59 7.51 6.56
C VAL A 17 11.37 6.63 6.55
N TYR A 18 10.23 7.22 6.20
CA TYR A 18 8.93 6.56 6.15
C TYR A 18 8.30 6.73 4.76
N LEU A 19 7.78 5.64 4.20
CA LEU A 19 7.07 5.62 2.94
C LEU A 19 5.64 5.08 3.17
N PRO A 20 4.63 5.96 3.23
CA PRO A 20 3.25 5.52 3.39
C PRO A 20 2.72 4.88 2.10
N ALA A 21 1.71 4.02 2.25
CA ALA A 21 0.93 3.49 1.13
C ALA A 21 -0.18 4.50 0.81
N SER A 22 -0.26 4.91 -0.45
CA SER A 22 -1.20 5.89 -0.96
C SER A 22 -1.40 5.68 -2.46
N PRO A 23 -2.46 6.21 -3.07
CA PRO A 23 -2.63 6.15 -4.52
C PRO A 23 -1.42 6.67 -5.33
N GLU A 24 -0.64 7.59 -4.76
CA GLU A 24 0.54 8.19 -5.39
C GLU A 24 1.80 7.33 -5.24
N THR A 25 1.83 6.43 -4.25
CA THR A 25 3.04 5.67 -3.87
C THR A 25 2.93 4.18 -4.15
N VAL A 26 1.79 3.70 -4.66
CA VAL A 26 1.57 2.28 -4.96
C VAL A 26 1.29 2.03 -6.43
N THR A 27 1.66 0.84 -6.90
CA THR A 27 1.09 0.22 -8.10
C THR A 27 0.17 -0.93 -7.71
N TRP A 28 -0.81 -1.24 -8.55
CA TRP A 28 -1.70 -2.38 -8.31
C TRP A 28 -1.60 -3.39 -9.46
N GLY A 29 -1.21 -4.60 -9.10
CA GLY A 29 -1.25 -5.78 -9.96
C GLY A 29 -0.09 -5.94 -10.93
N ARG A 30 0.82 -4.97 -10.98
CA ARG A 30 2.08 -5.03 -11.73
C ARG A 30 3.27 -4.68 -10.84
N LEU A 31 4.36 -5.42 -11.01
CA LEU A 31 5.64 -5.08 -10.40
C LEU A 31 6.27 -3.88 -11.14
N PRO A 32 6.93 -2.97 -10.41
CA PRO A 32 7.63 -1.87 -11.03
C PRO A 32 8.79 -2.35 -11.89
N SER A 33 9.09 -1.56 -12.90
CA SER A 33 10.14 -1.76 -13.89
C SER A 33 11.13 -0.59 -13.88
N ARG A 34 12.14 -0.64 -14.76
CA ARG A 34 13.07 0.48 -14.94
C ARG A 34 12.40 1.75 -15.50
N ALA A 35 11.26 1.62 -16.16
CA ALA A 35 10.57 2.76 -16.77
C ALA A 35 9.77 3.58 -15.75
N ASP A 36 9.50 3.02 -14.57
CA ASP A 36 8.67 3.65 -13.55
C ASP A 36 9.49 4.68 -12.75
N ALA A 37 8.88 5.85 -12.51
CA ALA A 37 9.47 6.88 -11.68
C ALA A 37 9.52 6.40 -10.22
N PRO A 38 10.65 6.60 -9.50
CA PRO A 38 10.72 6.23 -8.10
C PRO A 38 9.89 7.18 -7.25
N VAL A 39 9.15 6.64 -6.29
CA VAL A 39 8.37 7.40 -5.30
C VAL A 39 9.23 7.83 -4.12
N LEU A 40 10.41 7.20 -3.96
CA LEU A 40 11.41 7.52 -2.95
C LEU A 40 12.80 7.23 -3.52
N THR A 41 13.79 8.08 -3.21
CA THR A 41 15.21 7.83 -3.50
C THR A 41 16.01 7.89 -2.20
N VAL A 42 16.84 6.89 -1.93
CA VAL A 42 17.66 6.81 -0.71
C VAL A 42 19.11 6.38 -0.98
N PRO A 43 20.09 6.83 -0.18
CA PRO A 43 21.44 6.28 -0.17
C PRO A 43 21.47 4.79 0.22
N ALA A 44 22.49 4.07 -0.23
CA ALA A 44 22.73 2.70 0.22
C ALA A 44 22.96 2.64 1.74
N GLY A 45 22.36 1.65 2.41
CA GLY A 45 22.41 1.50 3.87
C GLY A 45 21.30 2.23 4.63
N THR A 46 20.48 3.04 3.96
CA THR A 46 19.31 3.69 4.58
C THR A 46 18.28 2.65 5.01
N THR A 47 17.82 2.71 6.26
CA THR A 47 16.65 1.96 6.72
C THR A 47 15.39 2.76 6.41
N VAL A 48 14.36 2.11 5.89
CA VAL A 48 13.07 2.72 5.55
C VAL A 48 11.96 1.89 6.19
N THR A 49 11.01 2.55 6.85
CA THR A 49 9.73 1.93 7.22
C THR A 49 8.75 2.15 6.07
N ILE A 50 8.15 1.07 5.56
CA ILE A 50 7.26 1.10 4.40
C ILE A 50 5.93 0.49 4.81
N ASP A 51 4.85 1.23 4.58
CA ASP A 51 3.50 0.67 4.72
C ASP A 51 3.20 -0.25 3.54
N THR A 52 2.48 -1.34 3.83
CA THR A 52 1.97 -2.25 2.82
C THR A 52 0.49 -2.49 3.07
N VAL A 53 -0.30 -2.44 2.01
CA VAL A 53 -1.74 -2.72 2.07
C VAL A 53 -2.01 -4.11 1.51
N SER A 54 -2.76 -4.91 2.25
CA SER A 54 -3.25 -6.20 1.76
C SER A 54 -4.22 -5.99 0.60
N HIS A 55 -4.25 -6.92 -0.35
CA HIS A 55 -5.25 -6.87 -1.41
C HIS A 55 -6.66 -7.26 -0.93
N GLU A 56 -6.80 -7.75 0.30
CA GLU A 56 -8.08 -8.11 0.88
C GLU A 56 -8.99 -6.87 1.09
N GLY A 57 -10.25 -6.98 0.69
CA GLY A 57 -11.28 -5.93 0.72
C GLY A 57 -11.22 -4.93 -0.43
N ILE A 58 -10.07 -4.83 -1.13
CA ILE A 58 -9.92 -3.93 -2.28
C ILE A 58 -10.23 -4.63 -3.61
N LEU A 59 -10.21 -5.97 -3.70
CA LEU A 59 -10.41 -6.67 -4.99
C LEU A 59 -11.81 -6.44 -5.58
N GLU A 60 -11.89 -6.47 -6.90
CA GLU A 60 -13.12 -6.25 -7.66
C GLU A 60 -14.21 -7.30 -7.34
N ASP A 61 -13.83 -8.56 -7.14
CA ASP A 61 -14.74 -9.65 -6.76
C ASP A 61 -15.18 -9.60 -5.30
N GLN A 62 -14.50 -8.78 -4.49
CA GLN A 62 -14.88 -8.43 -3.11
C GLN A 62 -15.69 -7.12 -3.05
N GLY A 63 -15.96 -6.48 -4.20
CA GLY A 63 -16.74 -5.25 -4.32
C GLY A 63 -15.91 -3.97 -4.41
N LYS A 64 -14.57 -4.03 -4.29
CA LYS A 64 -13.67 -2.86 -4.34
C LYS A 64 -14.10 -1.75 -3.38
N ASP A 65 -14.58 -2.16 -2.21
CA ASP A 65 -15.06 -1.29 -1.13
C ASP A 65 -14.57 -1.88 0.20
N PRO A 66 -13.35 -1.52 0.66
CA PRO A 66 -12.80 -2.05 1.89
C PRO A 66 -13.67 -1.74 3.11
N LEU A 67 -14.31 -0.57 3.14
CA LEU A 67 -15.20 -0.19 4.23
C LEU A 67 -16.41 -1.12 4.29
N GLY A 68 -17.12 -1.28 3.17
CA GLY A 68 -18.26 -2.20 3.07
C GLY A 68 -17.85 -3.66 3.34
N TYR A 69 -16.74 -4.10 2.76
CA TYR A 69 -16.24 -5.47 2.91
C TYR A 69 -15.96 -5.83 4.38
N PHE A 70 -15.08 -5.08 5.04
CA PHE A 70 -14.67 -5.41 6.40
C PHE A 70 -15.80 -5.19 7.42
N THR A 71 -16.62 -4.14 7.25
CA THR A 71 -17.78 -3.93 8.13
C THR A 71 -18.84 -5.01 7.97
N GLY A 72 -19.04 -5.54 6.75
CA GLY A 72 -19.86 -6.72 6.50
C GLY A 72 -19.38 -7.98 7.23
N HIS A 73 -18.09 -8.05 7.55
CA HIS A 73 -17.47 -9.11 8.35
C HIS A 73 -17.34 -8.77 9.85
N GLY A 74 -17.95 -7.68 10.32
CA GLY A 74 -18.00 -7.32 11.73
C GLY A 74 -16.81 -6.51 12.24
N VAL A 75 -15.95 -6.01 11.35
CA VAL A 75 -14.91 -5.04 11.72
C VAL A 75 -15.57 -3.69 11.97
N VAL A 76 -15.19 -3.01 13.06
CA VAL A 76 -15.69 -1.65 13.33
C VAL A 76 -15.14 -0.68 12.27
N ALA A 77 -15.97 0.23 11.76
CA ALA A 77 -15.58 1.13 10.68
C ALA A 77 -14.28 1.91 10.97
N ALA A 78 -14.08 2.34 12.23
CA ALA A 78 -12.87 3.04 12.68
C ALA A 78 -11.58 2.18 12.66
N SER A 79 -11.71 0.86 12.44
CA SER A 79 -10.58 -0.07 12.30
C SER A 79 -10.31 -0.47 10.84
N VAL A 80 -11.09 0.03 9.89
CA VAL A 80 -10.78 -0.12 8.46
C VAL A 80 -9.68 0.87 8.09
N LEU A 81 -8.70 0.43 7.31
CA LEU A 81 -7.54 1.27 6.97
C LEU A 81 -7.92 2.32 5.93
N ASP A 82 -7.52 3.57 6.18
CA ASP A 82 -7.87 4.72 5.33
C ASP A 82 -7.14 4.67 3.98
N ASP A 83 -5.91 4.15 3.97
CA ASP A 83 -5.11 3.94 2.75
C ASP A 83 -5.73 2.89 1.83
N ALA A 84 -6.26 1.79 2.36
CA ALA A 84 -6.97 0.79 1.58
C ALA A 84 -8.20 1.38 0.88
N VAL A 85 -8.99 2.19 1.60
CA VAL A 85 -10.15 2.90 1.04
C VAL A 85 -9.72 3.88 -0.05
N ALA A 86 -8.68 4.68 0.20
CA ALA A 86 -8.16 5.64 -0.77
C ALA A 86 -7.63 4.95 -2.04
N ILE A 87 -6.89 3.86 -1.90
CA ILE A 87 -6.34 3.06 -3.01
C ILE A 87 -7.47 2.44 -3.84
N ALA A 88 -8.46 1.81 -3.19
CA ALA A 88 -9.61 1.24 -3.87
C ALA A 88 -10.45 2.29 -4.60
N ALA A 89 -10.56 3.51 -4.05
CA ALA A 89 -11.30 4.60 -4.69
C ALA A 89 -10.57 5.18 -5.91
N ALA A 90 -9.24 5.35 -5.83
CA ALA A 90 -8.47 6.08 -6.83
C ALA A 90 -7.91 5.20 -7.95
N LEU A 91 -7.59 3.94 -7.66
CA LEU A 91 -6.88 3.06 -8.59
C LEU A 91 -7.79 1.94 -9.13
N SER A 92 -7.37 1.35 -10.24
CA SER A 92 -8.00 0.16 -10.84
C SER A 92 -6.92 -0.69 -11.51
N ARG A 93 -7.15 -2.00 -11.58
CA ARG A 93 -6.32 -2.93 -12.35
C ARG A 93 -7.19 -3.65 -13.39
N ASP A 94 -6.57 -4.34 -14.35
CA ASP A 94 -7.27 -5.32 -15.19
C ASP A 94 -7.30 -6.67 -14.46
N PRO A 95 -8.45 -7.17 -13.97
CA PRO A 95 -8.48 -8.40 -13.19
C PRO A 95 -8.06 -9.66 -13.96
N ALA A 96 -8.09 -9.63 -15.30
CA ALA A 96 -7.70 -10.75 -16.15
C ALA A 96 -6.21 -10.75 -16.49
N ALA A 97 -5.57 -9.57 -16.51
CA ALA A 97 -4.16 -9.42 -16.91
C ALA A 97 -3.22 -9.09 -15.73
N ASP A 98 -3.73 -8.42 -14.70
CA ASP A 98 -2.96 -7.92 -13.56
C ASP A 98 -3.16 -8.78 -12.32
N GLY A 99 -2.10 -8.94 -11.51
CA GLY A 99 -2.16 -9.63 -10.23
C GLY A 99 -2.99 -8.89 -9.18
N PRO A 100 -3.24 -9.49 -8.01
CA PRO A 100 -4.06 -8.88 -6.96
C PRO A 100 -3.29 -7.87 -6.10
N HIS A 101 -1.96 -7.93 -6.09
CA HIS A 101 -1.13 -7.26 -5.09
C HIS A 101 -1.00 -5.74 -5.29
N VAL A 102 -1.06 -5.00 -4.19
CA VAL A 102 -0.63 -3.59 -4.10
C VAL A 102 0.84 -3.56 -3.73
N VAL A 103 1.63 -2.73 -4.42
CA VAL A 103 3.08 -2.65 -4.26
C VAL A 103 3.47 -1.20 -4.00
N THR A 104 3.86 -0.90 -2.77
CA THR A 104 4.41 0.42 -2.39
C THR A 104 5.82 0.60 -2.97
N GLY A 105 6.01 1.59 -3.83
CA GLY A 105 7.27 1.82 -4.54
C GLY A 105 7.10 2.36 -5.96
N PRO A 106 8.15 2.30 -6.80
CA PRO A 106 9.48 1.75 -6.50
C PRO A 106 10.36 2.70 -5.68
N VAL A 107 11.25 2.13 -4.88
CA VAL A 107 12.32 2.87 -4.17
C VAL A 107 13.61 2.78 -4.97
N ARG A 108 14.20 3.93 -5.31
CA ARG A 108 15.50 4.01 -5.96
C ARG A 108 16.61 4.03 -4.94
N ILE A 109 17.59 3.15 -5.09
CA ILE A 109 18.84 3.18 -4.31
C ILE A 109 19.90 3.95 -5.09
N GLU A 110 20.49 4.98 -4.47
CA GLU A 110 21.59 5.72 -5.07
C GLU A 110 22.80 4.82 -5.32
N GLY A 111 23.50 5.04 -6.43
CA GLY A 111 24.67 4.24 -6.78
C GLY A 111 24.37 2.82 -7.29
N ALA A 112 23.14 2.29 -7.17
CA ALA A 112 22.80 0.97 -7.74
C ALA A 112 22.90 0.96 -9.27
N ARG A 113 23.54 -0.08 -9.84
CA ARG A 113 23.76 -0.27 -11.29
C ARG A 113 23.44 -1.72 -11.68
N ARG A 114 23.21 -1.94 -12.98
CA ARG A 114 23.03 -3.28 -13.57
C ARG A 114 24.38 -3.94 -13.76
#